data_AF-A0A2G9N6G2-F1
#
_entry.id   AF-A0A2G9N6G2-F1
#
_cell.length_a   1.000
_cell.length_b   1.000
_cell.length_c   1.000
_cell.angle_alpha   90.00
_cell.angle_beta   90.00
_cell.angle_gamma   90.00
#
_symmetry.space_group_name_H-M   'P 1'
#
loop_
_entity.id
_entity.type
_entity.pdbx_description
1 polymer ?
#
loop_
_entity_poly.entity_id
_entity_poly.type
_entity_poly.pdbx_seq_one_letter_code
_entity_poly.pdbx_strand_id
1 'polypeptide(L)'
;MLNRLKCMKMRRKAAMRQKISLNKKAYVKTLEAVIALVLSFMFITYFVPIRSETEQRYPDLDVIHVLEQNPVFRTCVLKENYSCINSTFESYYPHVILDYDYRVNVSTDPRISGAELPRADVHSESLLIAGNDTYIYPKTVRIYYWLK
;
A
#
# COMPACT_ATOMS: atom_id res chain seq x y z
N MET A 1 38.54 -71.00 14.22
CA MET A 1 38.07 -70.18 13.08
C MET A 1 36.62 -69.66 13.23
N LEU A 2 35.68 -70.40 13.82
CA LEU A 2 34.26 -70.00 13.92
C LEU A 2 33.98 -68.66 14.65
N ASN A 3 34.73 -68.32 15.71
CA ASN A 3 34.46 -67.10 16.49
C ASN A 3 34.72 -65.79 15.71
N ARG A 4 35.64 -65.80 14.73
CA ARG A 4 35.88 -64.62 13.87
C ARG A 4 34.73 -64.36 12.90
N LEU A 5 34.13 -65.42 12.35
CA LEU A 5 32.97 -65.33 11.45
C LEU A 5 31.72 -64.79 12.17
N LYS A 6 31.50 -65.21 13.41
CA LYS A 6 30.36 -64.74 14.22
C LYS A 6 30.49 -63.24 14.58
N CYS A 7 31.71 -62.79 14.90
CA CYS A 7 32.01 -61.39 15.16
C CYS A 7 31.83 -60.50 13.91
N MET A 8 32.29 -60.96 12.73
CA MET A 8 32.12 -60.23 11.47
C MET A 8 30.63 -60.06 11.07
N LYS A 9 29.81 -61.11 11.27
CA LYS A 9 28.36 -61.03 11.01
C LYS A 9 27.63 -60.06 11.96
N MET A 10 28.03 -59.98 13.23
CA MET A 10 27.45 -59.02 14.19
C MET A 10 27.80 -57.57 13.84
N ARG A 11 29.06 -57.29 13.46
CA ARG A 11 29.48 -55.94 13.03
C ARG A 11 28.73 -55.48 11.78
N ARG A 12 28.51 -56.37 10.80
CA ARG A 12 27.71 -56.04 9.60
C ARG A 12 26.25 -55.71 9.93
N LYS A 13 25.62 -56.43 10.86
CA LYS A 13 24.24 -56.16 11.29
C LYS A 13 24.11 -54.81 12.02
N ALA A 14 25.09 -54.45 12.87
CA ALA A 14 25.11 -53.16 13.56
C ALA A 14 25.29 -51.98 12.60
N ALA A 15 26.24 -52.09 11.65
CA ALA A 15 26.47 -51.05 10.63
C ALA A 15 25.25 -50.85 9.72
N MET A 16 24.55 -51.92 9.34
CA MET A 16 23.32 -51.83 8.55
C MET A 16 22.18 -51.14 9.32
N ARG A 17 22.01 -51.45 10.62
CA ARG A 17 21.03 -50.77 11.49
C ARG A 17 21.34 -49.29 11.67
N GLN A 18 22.62 -48.93 11.79
CA GLN A 18 23.07 -47.54 11.92
C GLN A 18 22.85 -46.74 10.61
N LYS A 19 23.08 -47.34 9.45
CA LYS A 19 22.79 -46.71 8.15
C LYS A 19 21.28 -46.46 7.96
N ILE A 20 20.44 -47.41 8.39
CA ILE A 20 18.97 -47.25 8.35
C ILE A 20 18.50 -46.14 9.30
N SER A 21 19.07 -46.01 10.50
CA SER A 21 18.68 -44.96 11.44
C SER A 21 19.15 -43.56 11.03
N LEU A 22 20.30 -43.45 10.37
CA LEU A 22 20.79 -42.19 9.80
C LEU A 22 19.92 -41.69 8.65
N ASN A 23 19.49 -42.58 7.75
CA ASN A 23 18.57 -42.22 6.66
C ASN A 23 17.20 -41.76 7.18
N LYS A 24 16.69 -42.38 8.26
CA LYS A 24 15.44 -41.94 8.90
C LYS A 24 15.56 -40.56 9.54
N LYS A 25 16.69 -40.24 10.17
CA LYS A 25 16.94 -38.92 10.76
C LYS A 25 17.01 -37.82 9.72
N ALA A 26 17.62 -38.08 8.56
CA ALA A 26 17.64 -37.12 7.46
C ALA A 26 16.24 -36.88 6.88
N TYR A 27 15.44 -37.94 6.76
CA TYR A 27 14.05 -37.85 6.28
C TYR A 27 13.16 -37.01 7.22
N VAL A 28 13.27 -37.18 8.54
CA VAL A 28 12.49 -36.39 9.50
C VAL A 28 12.83 -34.90 9.44
N LYS A 29 14.12 -34.55 9.30
CA LYS A 29 14.55 -33.15 9.17
C LYS A 29 14.05 -32.49 7.88
N THR A 30 14.04 -33.25 6.78
CA THR A 30 13.51 -32.74 5.50
C THR A 30 11.99 -32.57 5.55
N LEU A 31 11.28 -33.50 6.19
CA LEU A 31 9.84 -33.38 6.42
C LEU A 31 9.50 -32.14 7.27
N GLU A 32 10.25 -31.91 8.36
CA GLU A 32 10.08 -30.75 9.23
C GLU A 32 10.28 -29.43 8.47
N ALA A 33 11.33 -29.33 7.65
CA ALA A 33 11.58 -28.16 6.82
C ALA A 33 10.46 -27.89 5.80
N VAL A 34 9.90 -28.95 5.19
CA VAL A 34 8.78 -28.82 4.25
C VAL A 34 7.52 -28.34 4.97
N ILE A 35 7.21 -28.87 6.16
CA ILE A 35 6.06 -28.43 6.95
C ILE A 35 6.21 -26.96 7.35
N ALA A 36 7.39 -26.55 7.81
CA ALA A 36 7.66 -25.16 8.16
C ALA A 36 7.44 -24.22 6.97
N LEU A 37 7.93 -24.59 5.78
CA LEU A 37 7.75 -23.80 4.56
C LEU A 37 6.27 -23.64 4.19
N VAL A 38 5.49 -24.72 4.25
CA VAL A 38 4.05 -24.69 3.95
C VAL A 38 3.30 -23.80 4.96
N LEU A 39 3.61 -23.93 6.26
CA LEU A 39 2.99 -23.09 7.29
C LEU A 39 3.34 -21.61 7.12
N SER A 40 4.59 -21.28 6.79
CA SER A 40 4.99 -19.90 6.48
C SER A 40 4.24 -19.34 5.27
N PHE A 41 4.06 -20.12 4.21
CA PHE A 41 3.28 -19.70 3.04
C PHE A 41 1.80 -19.48 3.36
N MET A 42 1.19 -20.38 4.14
CA MET A 42 -0.19 -20.18 4.62
C MET A 42 -0.32 -18.93 5.47
N PHE A 43 0.66 -18.67 6.35
CA PHE A 43 0.65 -17.47 7.17
C PHE A 43 0.74 -16.20 6.32
N ILE A 44 1.65 -16.15 5.35
CA ILE A 44 1.78 -15.01 4.43
C ILE A 44 0.47 -14.81 3.65
N THR A 45 -0.09 -15.86 3.06
CA THR A 45 -1.31 -15.73 2.24
C THR A 45 -2.56 -15.40 3.05
N TYR A 46 -2.64 -15.82 4.31
CA TYR A 46 -3.80 -15.54 5.17
C TYR A 46 -3.70 -14.21 5.91
N PHE A 47 -2.51 -13.86 6.42
CA PHE A 47 -2.30 -12.67 7.26
C PHE A 47 -1.75 -11.46 6.52
N VAL A 48 -1.11 -11.61 5.36
CA VAL A 48 -0.81 -10.45 4.53
C VAL A 48 -2.10 -10.13 3.80
N PRO A 49 -2.81 -9.03 4.15
CA PRO A 49 -3.89 -8.57 3.31
C PRO A 49 -3.26 -8.30 1.96
N ILE A 50 -3.56 -9.15 0.98
CA ILE A 50 -3.45 -8.78 -0.41
C ILE A 50 -4.47 -7.66 -0.51
N ARG A 51 -4.04 -6.43 -0.24
CA ARG A 51 -4.70 -5.27 -0.77
C ARG A 51 -4.55 -5.47 -2.26
N SER A 52 -5.53 -6.14 -2.86
CA SER A 52 -5.91 -5.85 -4.21
C SER A 52 -6.46 -4.44 -4.15
N GLU A 53 -5.55 -3.48 -3.96
CA GLU A 53 -5.54 -2.31 -4.82
C GLU A 53 -5.44 -2.91 -6.22
N THR A 54 -6.59 -3.40 -6.70
CA THR A 54 -6.94 -3.11 -8.08
C THR A 54 -6.86 -1.59 -8.05
N GLU A 55 -5.67 -1.06 -8.36
CA GLU A 55 -5.58 0.25 -8.95
C GLU A 55 -6.54 0.12 -10.12
N GLN A 56 -7.83 0.41 -9.88
CA GLN A 56 -8.62 1.05 -10.88
C GLN A 56 -7.71 2.20 -11.26
N ARG A 57 -7.01 2.03 -12.38
CA ARG A 57 -6.30 3.10 -13.07
C ARG A 57 -7.40 4.07 -13.43
N TYR A 58 -7.81 4.84 -12.43
CA TYR A 58 -8.36 6.14 -12.65
C TYR A 58 -7.29 6.83 -13.51
N PRO A 59 -7.65 7.34 -14.70
CA PRO A 59 -6.69 8.14 -15.45
C PRO A 59 -6.16 9.15 -14.45
N ASP A 60 -4.84 9.21 -14.29
CA ASP A 60 -4.15 10.08 -13.34
C ASP A 60 -4.74 11.47 -13.54
N LEU A 61 -5.72 11.80 -12.70
CA LEU A 61 -6.49 13.02 -12.83
C LEU A 61 -5.53 14.00 -12.20
N ASP A 62 -4.54 14.47 -12.97
CA ASP A 62 -3.51 15.40 -12.53
C ASP A 62 -4.13 16.78 -12.31
N VAL A 63 -5.11 16.80 -11.42
CA VAL A 63 -6.09 17.84 -11.22
C VAL A 63 -5.38 19.02 -10.60
N ILE A 64 -4.53 18.74 -9.61
CA ILE A 64 -3.86 19.75 -8.84
C ILE A 64 -2.74 20.47 -9.61
N HIS A 65 -2.05 19.80 -10.54
CA HIS A 65 -0.94 20.42 -11.27
C HIS A 65 -1.42 21.48 -12.27
N VAL A 66 -2.55 21.25 -12.94
CA VAL A 66 -3.15 22.26 -13.83
C VAL A 66 -3.70 23.44 -13.02
N LEU A 67 -4.28 23.17 -11.84
CA LEU A 67 -4.82 24.21 -10.95
C LEU A 67 -3.72 25.05 -10.31
N GLU A 68 -2.55 24.48 -10.03
CA GLU A 68 -1.38 25.19 -9.51
C GLU A 68 -0.96 26.34 -10.42
N GLN A 69 -1.04 26.13 -11.74
CA GLN A 69 -0.62 27.12 -12.75
C GLN A 69 -1.67 28.22 -12.96
N ASN A 70 -2.89 28.06 -12.42
CA ASN A 70 -3.95 29.04 -12.59
C ASN A 70 -3.87 30.17 -11.53
N PRO A 71 -3.63 31.43 -11.93
CA PRO A 71 -3.54 32.55 -11.00
C PRO A 71 -4.86 32.88 -10.28
N VAL A 72 -6.00 32.61 -10.91
CA VAL A 72 -7.34 32.78 -10.31
C VAL A 72 -7.52 31.77 -9.18
N PHE A 73 -7.19 30.50 -9.43
CA PHE A 73 -7.26 29.45 -8.41
C PHE A 73 -6.38 29.80 -7.20
N ARG A 74 -5.11 30.16 -7.43
CA ARG A 74 -4.18 30.58 -6.38
C ARG A 74 -4.74 31.74 -5.55
N THR A 75 -5.30 32.74 -6.20
CA THR A 75 -5.90 33.91 -5.52
C THR A 75 -7.09 33.50 -4.65
N CYS A 76 -7.92 32.57 -5.13
CA CYS A 76 -9.08 32.09 -4.40
C CYS A 76 -8.72 31.21 -3.21
N VAL A 77 -7.66 30.41 -3.33
CA VAL A 77 -7.06 29.69 -2.20
C VAL A 77 -6.51 30.65 -1.15
N LEU A 78 -5.72 31.64 -1.55
CA LEU A 78 -5.12 32.61 -0.62
C LEU A 78 -6.17 33.45 0.11
N LYS A 79 -7.33 33.67 -0.52
CA LYS A 79 -8.50 34.35 0.08
C LYS A 79 -9.46 33.41 0.81
N GLU A 80 -9.19 32.10 0.84
CA GLU A 80 -10.06 31.06 1.41
C GLU A 80 -11.51 31.12 0.89
N ASN A 81 -11.69 31.52 -0.37
CA ASN A 81 -13.01 31.66 -0.98
C ASN A 81 -13.42 30.35 -1.66
N TYR A 82 -14.06 29.46 -0.90
CA TYR A 82 -14.54 28.16 -1.37
C TYR A 82 -15.48 28.23 -2.57
N SER A 83 -16.31 29.26 -2.67
CA SER A 83 -17.20 29.45 -3.83
C SER A 83 -16.40 29.69 -5.12
N CYS A 84 -15.35 30.52 -5.04
CA CYS A 84 -14.45 30.71 -6.18
C CYS A 84 -13.60 29.47 -6.50
N ILE A 85 -13.14 28.76 -5.47
CA ILE A 85 -12.36 27.52 -5.66
C ILE A 85 -13.20 26.50 -6.42
N ASN A 86 -14.44 26.28 -5.99
CA ASN A 86 -15.36 25.34 -6.64
C ASN A 86 -15.70 25.79 -8.05
N SER A 87 -16.03 27.06 -8.28
CA SER A 87 -16.35 27.54 -9.64
C SER A 87 -15.15 27.45 -10.60
N THR A 88 -13.93 27.66 -10.09
CA THR A 88 -12.71 27.50 -10.88
C THR A 88 -12.46 26.03 -11.21
N PHE A 89 -12.65 25.14 -10.22
CA PHE A 89 -12.56 23.71 -10.42
C PHE A 89 -13.58 23.22 -11.46
N GLU A 90 -14.82 23.68 -11.36
CA GLU A 90 -15.92 23.34 -12.27
C GLU A 90 -15.70 23.83 -13.69
N SER A 91 -15.09 25.00 -13.84
CA SER A 91 -14.72 25.50 -15.16
C SER A 91 -13.60 24.70 -15.82
N TYR A 92 -12.66 24.14 -15.05
CA TYR A 92 -11.50 23.42 -15.60
C TYR A 92 -11.79 21.95 -15.85
N TYR A 93 -12.64 21.33 -15.03
CA TYR A 93 -12.93 19.90 -15.05
C TYR A 93 -14.42 19.58 -15.17
N PRO A 94 -15.14 20.13 -16.17
CA PRO A 94 -16.59 19.95 -16.28
C PRO A 94 -16.99 18.46 -16.43
N HIS A 95 -16.14 17.65 -17.06
CA HIS A 95 -16.37 16.22 -17.24
C HIS A 95 -16.18 15.42 -15.94
N VAL A 96 -15.24 15.85 -15.08
CA VAL A 96 -14.94 15.14 -13.82
C VAL A 96 -16.12 15.24 -12.85
N ILE A 97 -16.82 16.38 -12.85
CA ILE A 97 -17.95 16.62 -11.94
C ILE A 97 -19.17 15.77 -12.28
N LEU A 98 -19.24 15.21 -13.49
CA LEU A 98 -20.30 14.29 -13.86
C LEU A 98 -20.13 12.97 -13.10
N ASP A 99 -18.92 12.42 -13.13
CA ASP A 99 -18.63 11.06 -12.66
C ASP A 99 -18.10 11.01 -11.21
N TYR A 100 -17.52 12.11 -10.72
CA TYR A 100 -16.87 12.18 -9.41
C TYR A 100 -17.53 13.21 -8.52
N ASP A 101 -17.59 12.88 -7.24
CA ASP A 101 -17.77 13.85 -6.17
C ASP A 101 -16.40 14.32 -5.69
N TYR A 102 -16.33 15.58 -5.26
CA TYR A 102 -15.10 16.16 -4.77
C TYR A 102 -15.32 17.06 -3.55
N ARG A 103 -14.28 17.22 -2.73
CA ARG A 103 -14.22 18.17 -1.62
C ARG A 103 -12.86 18.83 -1.59
N VAL A 104 -12.85 20.15 -1.47
CA VAL A 104 -11.62 20.93 -1.30
C VAL A 104 -11.51 21.40 0.13
N ASN A 105 -10.34 21.20 0.73
CA ASN A 105 -10.02 21.71 2.06
C ASN A 105 -8.77 22.60 1.98
N VAL A 106 -8.87 23.81 2.50
CA VAL A 106 -7.77 24.78 2.53
C VAL A 106 -7.43 25.06 3.98
N SER A 107 -6.16 24.89 4.34
CA SER A 107 -5.69 25.15 5.71
C SER A 107 -4.25 25.63 5.74
N THR A 108 -3.88 26.30 6.82
CA THR A 108 -2.48 26.60 7.14
C THR A 108 -1.75 25.38 7.72
N ASP A 109 -2.48 24.38 8.23
CA ASP A 109 -1.89 23.16 8.78
C ASP A 109 -1.71 22.10 7.68
N PRO A 110 -0.47 21.68 7.37
CA PRO A 110 -0.22 20.61 6.39
C PRO A 110 -0.73 19.24 6.84
N ARG A 111 -1.03 19.05 8.13
CA ARG A 111 -1.54 17.79 8.70
C ARG A 111 -3.06 17.71 8.74
N ILE A 112 -3.76 18.64 8.09
CA ILE A 112 -5.22 18.66 8.14
C ILE A 112 -5.82 17.32 7.67
N SER A 113 -6.67 16.74 8.50
CA SER A 113 -7.42 15.50 8.24
C SER A 113 -8.84 15.70 8.74
N GLY A 114 -9.57 16.60 8.07
CA GLY A 114 -10.82 17.15 8.62
C GLY A 114 -12.03 17.12 7.69
N ALA A 115 -11.95 16.46 6.53
CA ALA A 115 -13.16 16.28 5.72
C ALA A 115 -13.89 15.02 6.22
N GLU A 116 -15.19 15.14 6.52
CA GLU A 116 -16.06 13.97 6.59
C GLU A 116 -16.08 13.32 5.20
N LEU A 117 -15.23 12.32 5.01
CA LEU A 117 -15.10 11.59 3.75
C LEU A 117 -16.10 10.42 3.74
N PRO A 118 -16.65 10.07 2.56
CA PRO A 118 -17.51 8.90 2.45
C PRO A 118 -16.76 7.61 2.79
N ARG A 119 -17.51 6.55 3.05
CA ARG A 119 -16.96 5.18 3.11
C ARG A 119 -16.75 4.61 1.70
N ALA A 120 -16.03 5.33 0.87
CA ALA A 120 -15.66 4.97 -0.49
C ALA A 120 -14.14 4.99 -0.65
N ASP A 121 -13.64 4.55 -1.80
CA ASP A 121 -12.24 4.74 -2.15
C ASP A 121 -12.01 6.21 -2.51
N VAL A 122 -11.29 6.92 -1.65
CA VAL A 122 -11.09 8.37 -1.75
C VAL A 122 -9.65 8.63 -2.12
N HIS A 123 -9.46 9.28 -3.26
CA HIS A 123 -8.18 9.80 -3.67
C HIS A 123 -7.99 11.19 -3.11
N SER A 124 -6.74 11.52 -2.80
CA SER A 124 -6.39 12.85 -2.30
C SER A 124 -5.10 13.37 -2.90
N GLU A 125 -5.16 14.59 -3.41
CA GLU A 125 -4.00 15.35 -3.86
C GLU A 125 -3.80 16.56 -2.94
N SER A 126 -2.55 16.92 -2.68
CA SER A 126 -2.22 18.08 -1.85
C SER A 126 -1.20 18.98 -2.50
N LEU A 127 -1.44 20.29 -2.43
CA LEU A 127 -0.59 21.33 -2.97
C LEU A 127 -0.35 22.39 -1.90
N LEU A 128 0.91 22.80 -1.78
CA LEU A 128 1.30 23.91 -0.92
C LEU A 128 1.39 25.19 -1.77
N ILE A 129 0.47 26.12 -1.54
CA ILE A 129 0.47 27.43 -2.21
C ILE A 129 1.10 28.45 -1.27
N ALA A 130 2.30 28.91 -1.63
CA ALA A 130 2.88 30.12 -1.06
C ALA A 130 2.37 31.35 -1.82
N GLY A 131 2.04 32.40 -1.06
CA GLY A 131 1.71 33.71 -1.63
C GLY A 131 2.93 34.42 -2.20
N ASN A 132 2.70 35.48 -2.97
CA ASN A 132 3.74 36.46 -3.28
C ASN A 132 3.98 37.39 -2.07
N ASP A 133 4.90 38.36 -2.14
CA ASP A 133 5.34 39.28 -1.06
C ASP A 133 4.23 39.84 -0.13
N THR A 134 2.98 39.90 -0.58
CA THR A 134 1.81 40.36 0.19
C THR A 134 1.16 39.29 1.09
N TYR A 135 1.39 38.00 0.85
CA TYR A 135 0.77 36.87 1.56
C TYR A 135 1.84 35.94 2.13
N ILE A 136 2.28 36.26 3.34
CA ILE A 136 3.42 35.63 4.02
C ILE A 136 3.09 34.19 4.51
N TYR A 137 1.80 33.85 4.65
CA TYR A 137 1.38 32.57 5.21
C TYR A 137 1.03 31.56 4.11
N PRO A 138 1.83 30.48 3.92
CA PRO A 138 1.51 29.45 2.96
C PRO A 138 0.22 28.72 3.35
N LYS A 139 -0.53 28.29 2.34
CA LYS A 139 -1.76 27.52 2.49
C LYS A 139 -1.58 26.16 1.85
N THR A 140 -1.94 25.12 2.58
CA THR A 140 -2.06 23.76 2.05
C THR A 140 -3.48 23.57 1.54
N VAL A 141 -3.61 23.25 0.26
CA VAL A 141 -4.85 22.82 -0.36
C VAL A 141 -4.82 21.32 -0.46
N ARG A 142 -5.88 20.65 -0.02
CA ARG A 142 -6.08 19.22 -0.26
C ARG A 142 -7.41 19.02 -0.96
N ILE A 143 -7.36 18.36 -2.10
CA ILE A 143 -8.52 18.01 -2.91
C ILE A 143 -8.75 16.51 -2.69
N TYR A 144 -9.95 16.17 -2.27
CA TYR A 144 -10.42 14.80 -2.13
C TYR A 144 -11.43 14.54 -3.24
N TYR A 145 -11.34 13.40 -3.91
CA TYR A 145 -12.32 13.00 -4.92
C TYR A 145 -12.57 11.49 -4.88
N TRP A 146 -13.79 11.11 -5.24
CA TRP A 146 -14.25 9.72 -5.28
C TRP A 146 -15.32 9.57 -6.35
N LEU A 147 -15.47 8.36 -6.86
CA LEU A 147 -16.53 8.04 -7.82
C LEU A 147 -17.89 8.12 -7.11
N LYS A 148 -18.88 8.72 -7.77
CA LYS A 148 -20.25 8.80 -7.26
C LYS A 148 -20.92 7.44 -7.08
#